data_AF-A0A9X1BSQ0-F1
#
_entry.id   AF-A0A9X1BSQ0-F1
#
_cell.length_a   1.000
_cell.length_b   1.000
_cell.length_c   1.000
_cell.angle_alpha   90.00
_cell.angle_beta   90.00
_cell.angle_gamma   90.00
#
_symmetry.space_group_name_H-M   'P 1'
#
loop_
_entity.id
_entity.type
_entity.pdbx_description
1 polymer ?
#
loop_
_entity_poly.entity_id
_entity_poly.type
_entity_poly.pdbx_seq_one_letter_code
_entity_poly.pdbx_strand_id
1 'polypeptide(L)'
;MTTSDRERQFAQLVQRVKACNLCPRMANSARVLGAGSGSLAAKVMFIGEAPGRLGADASELPFHGDKSGHNFESLLEQVGLSRYDAFVTNAVLCNPKDAAGNNATPSPAEVSNCSAFLKEQLELVDAPVVVTLGAVSLRATSLISPHNFSLKECVRSARPWAGRQLIPAYHPGQRAMVHRSFANQLSDYQFIAETVRRIGAPSRRRPTPKPGRSSAKVGAAAGLLLEESGELSYFALHKLLFLAEVRHLEATSERLTEGYFVRQKDGPYCVELHANRLPALVDGCRTRVVGNQLMVSLGQQELLANGRAQVLSQSAERTVREIARKYARLTASKLKTATYLTAPMRALLRKEKSLRTNLFNSAVLPPP
;
A
#
# COMPACT_ATOMS: atom_id res chain seq x y z
N MET A 1 14.58 22.31 -15.43
CA MET A 1 15.15 23.07 -14.28
C MET A 1 16.39 22.35 -13.81
N THR A 2 17.53 23.02 -13.66
CA THR A 2 18.74 22.37 -13.15
C THR A 2 18.57 22.07 -11.65
N THR A 3 19.34 21.11 -11.11
CA THR A 3 19.33 20.79 -9.67
C THR A 3 19.67 22.02 -8.83
N SER A 4 20.66 22.82 -9.26
CA SER A 4 21.09 24.04 -8.58
C SER A 4 19.99 25.12 -8.56
N ASP A 5 19.23 25.28 -9.64
CA ASP A 5 18.11 26.23 -9.66
C ASP A 5 17.00 25.81 -8.67
N ARG A 6 16.73 24.50 -8.58
CA ARG A 6 15.72 23.93 -7.67
C ARG A 6 16.07 24.16 -6.21
N GLU A 7 17.31 23.92 -5.84
CA GLU A 7 17.80 24.14 -4.48
C GLU A 7 17.74 25.62 -4.09
N ARG A 8 18.09 26.52 -5.01
CA ARG A 8 18.00 27.98 -4.80
C ARG A 8 16.55 28.43 -4.59
N GLN A 9 15.61 27.96 -5.44
CA GLN A 9 14.19 28.28 -5.27
C GLN A 9 13.63 27.72 -3.97
N PHE A 10 14.03 26.50 -3.60
CA PHE A 10 13.62 25.92 -2.32
C PHE A 10 14.16 26.74 -1.13
N ALA A 11 15.41 27.20 -1.16
CA ALA A 11 15.95 28.07 -0.12
C ALA A 11 15.16 29.39 -0.01
N GLN A 12 14.78 30.00 -1.13
CA GLN A 12 13.94 31.21 -1.16
C GLN A 12 12.54 30.95 -0.58
N LEU A 13 11.94 29.80 -0.89
CA LEU A 13 10.68 29.36 -0.30
C LEU A 13 10.80 29.21 1.22
N VAL A 14 11.85 28.56 1.71
CA VAL A 14 12.11 28.41 3.16
C VAL A 14 12.19 29.78 3.84
N GLN A 15 12.88 30.76 3.25
CA GLN A 15 12.96 32.11 3.81
C GLN A 15 11.58 32.79 3.89
N ARG A 16 10.76 32.69 2.84
CA ARG A 16 9.40 33.24 2.86
C ARG A 16 8.50 32.55 3.88
N VAL A 17 8.66 31.24 4.06
CA VAL A 17 7.94 30.49 5.10
C VAL A 17 8.37 30.96 6.48
N LYS A 18 9.68 31.11 6.75
CA LYS A 18 10.20 31.61 8.03
C LYS A 18 9.71 33.02 8.37
N ALA A 19 9.53 33.88 7.36
CA ALA A 19 9.01 35.24 7.53
C ALA A 19 7.46 35.32 7.65
N CYS A 20 6.74 34.20 7.46
CA CYS A 20 5.28 34.22 7.43
C CYS A 20 4.65 34.52 8.81
N ASN A 21 3.65 35.41 8.81
CA ASN A 21 2.88 35.85 9.98
C ASN A 21 1.35 35.86 9.76
N LEU A 22 0.84 35.20 8.71
CA LEU A 22 -0.57 35.23 8.32
C LEU A 22 -1.55 34.63 9.36
N CYS A 23 -1.05 33.87 10.34
CA CYS A 23 -1.86 33.15 11.32
C CYS A 23 -1.45 33.55 12.75
N PRO A 24 -2.12 34.54 13.39
CA PRO A 24 -1.75 35.04 14.72
C PRO A 24 -1.69 33.95 15.81
N ARG A 25 -2.59 32.96 15.75
CA ARG A 25 -2.64 31.83 16.70
C ARG A 25 -1.34 31.03 16.77
N MET A 26 -0.54 31.05 15.71
CA MET A 26 0.68 30.25 15.57
C MET A 26 1.93 31.15 15.52
N ALA A 27 1.83 32.41 15.94
CA ALA A 27 2.93 33.38 15.88
C ALA A 27 4.19 32.87 16.60
N ASN A 28 4.02 32.10 17.69
CA ASN A 28 5.11 31.56 18.52
C ASN A 28 5.47 30.10 18.20
N SER A 29 4.99 29.55 17.08
CA SER A 29 5.31 28.18 16.65
C SER A 29 6.48 28.17 15.67
N ALA A 30 7.25 27.10 15.64
CA ALA A 30 8.27 26.95 14.61
C ALA A 30 7.63 26.89 13.22
N ARG A 31 8.35 27.41 12.23
CA ARG A 31 8.00 27.29 10.81
C ARG A 31 8.76 26.10 10.24
N VAL A 32 8.08 24.97 10.15
CA VAL A 32 8.67 23.65 9.86
C VAL A 32 8.72 23.43 8.36
N LEU A 33 9.78 23.93 7.73
CA LEU A 33 10.18 23.62 6.36
C LEU A 33 11.67 23.88 6.22
N GLY A 34 12.42 22.93 5.66
CA GLY A 34 13.87 23.08 5.47
C GLY A 34 14.51 21.82 4.90
N ALA A 35 15.84 21.73 4.96
CA ALA A 35 16.58 20.55 4.48
C ALA A 35 16.13 19.24 5.15
N GLY A 36 15.70 19.31 6.42
CA GLY A 36 15.14 18.18 7.15
C GLY A 36 13.81 17.64 6.61
N SER A 37 13.17 18.34 5.67
CA SER A 37 12.01 17.83 4.94
C SER A 37 12.38 16.73 3.93
N GLY A 38 13.66 16.57 3.57
CA GLY A 38 14.13 15.49 2.70
C GLY A 38 14.47 15.95 1.28
N SER A 39 14.62 14.99 0.37
CA SER A 39 15.19 15.22 -0.96
C SER A 39 14.21 15.95 -1.91
N LEU A 40 14.69 16.96 -2.63
CA LEU A 40 13.94 17.62 -3.71
C LEU A 40 13.84 16.75 -4.98
N ALA A 41 14.47 15.58 -4.99
CA ALA A 41 14.32 14.55 -6.02
C ALA A 41 13.56 13.31 -5.50
N ALA A 42 12.85 13.45 -4.37
CA ALA A 42 12.10 12.35 -3.76
C ALA A 42 11.05 11.77 -4.71
N LYS A 43 10.93 10.44 -4.69
CA LYS A 43 9.91 9.72 -5.48
C LYS A 43 8.55 9.70 -4.80
N VAL A 44 8.51 10.06 -3.52
CA VAL A 44 7.29 10.12 -2.72
C VAL A 44 7.32 11.34 -1.81
N MET A 45 6.20 12.04 -1.73
CA MET A 45 5.99 13.16 -0.82
C MET A 45 4.89 12.82 0.19
N PHE A 46 5.16 12.93 1.49
CA PHE A 46 4.18 12.75 2.55
C PHE A 46 3.74 14.12 3.08
N ILE A 47 2.42 14.30 3.23
CA ILE A 47 1.80 15.55 3.69
C ILE A 47 0.97 15.24 4.94
N GLY A 48 1.45 15.68 6.10
CA GLY A 48 0.71 15.67 7.37
C GLY A 48 -0.24 16.84 7.53
N GLU A 49 -0.91 16.89 8.68
CA GLU A 49 -1.84 17.97 9.04
C GLU A 49 -1.09 19.24 9.42
N ALA A 50 -0.32 19.17 10.51
CA ALA A 50 0.47 20.28 11.06
C ALA A 50 1.55 19.75 12.01
N PRO A 51 2.60 20.54 12.31
CA PRO A 51 3.58 20.23 13.35
C PRO A 51 2.95 19.97 14.73
N GLY A 52 3.44 18.94 15.43
CA GLY A 52 3.10 18.67 16.82
C GLY A 52 4.03 19.39 17.80
N ARG A 53 3.50 19.85 18.95
CA ARG A 53 4.22 20.63 19.98
C ARG A 53 5.51 20.00 20.46
N LEU A 54 5.47 18.69 20.77
CA LEU A 54 6.63 17.96 21.29
C LEU A 54 7.49 17.35 20.18
N GLY A 55 7.06 17.49 18.92
CA GLY A 55 7.75 16.91 17.77
C GLY A 55 8.34 18.00 16.88
N ALA A 56 7.70 18.20 15.74
CA ALA A 56 8.19 19.12 14.71
C ALA A 56 8.22 20.60 15.13
N ASP A 57 7.36 21.03 16.06
CA ASP A 57 7.40 22.41 16.58
C ASP A 57 8.66 22.68 17.42
N ALA A 58 9.21 21.65 18.06
CA ALA A 58 10.42 21.75 18.87
C ALA A 58 11.70 21.41 18.09
N SER A 59 11.62 20.43 17.19
CA SER A 59 12.79 19.93 16.43
C SER A 59 12.97 20.59 15.07
N GLU A 60 11.96 21.30 14.57
CA GLU A 60 11.86 21.76 13.18
C GLU A 60 11.93 20.64 12.12
N LEU A 61 11.80 19.37 12.54
CA LEU A 61 11.81 18.19 11.67
C LEU A 61 10.41 17.59 11.56
N PRO A 62 9.82 17.50 10.35
CA PRO A 62 8.47 16.98 10.17
C PRO A 62 8.39 15.49 10.53
N PHE A 63 7.32 15.11 11.24
CA PHE A 63 7.11 13.74 11.74
C PHE A 63 8.32 13.18 12.51
N HIS A 64 8.92 13.97 13.41
CA HIS A 64 10.03 13.53 14.25
C HIS A 64 9.80 13.88 15.72
N GLY A 65 10.41 13.11 16.63
CA GLY A 65 10.47 13.36 18.08
C GLY A 65 9.20 13.05 18.89
N ASP A 66 8.01 13.23 18.30
CA ASP A 66 6.76 12.82 18.95
C ASP A 66 6.34 11.39 18.59
N LYS A 67 5.31 10.87 19.27
CA LYS A 67 4.82 9.51 19.03
C LYS A 67 4.30 9.31 17.60
N SER A 68 3.72 10.33 16.97
CA SER A 68 3.29 10.21 15.57
C SER A 68 4.49 10.09 14.64
N GLY A 69 5.57 10.82 14.94
CA GLY A 69 6.86 10.71 14.26
C GLY A 69 7.50 9.34 14.41
N HIS A 70 7.61 8.81 15.62
CA HIS A 70 8.14 7.45 15.84
C HIS A 70 7.33 6.38 15.09
N ASN A 71 6.00 6.49 15.10
CA ASN A 71 5.15 5.57 14.34
C ASN A 71 5.36 5.72 12.83
N PHE A 72 5.48 6.94 12.32
CA PHE A 72 5.75 7.22 10.91
C PHE A 72 7.08 6.60 10.47
N GLU A 73 8.15 6.86 11.21
CA GLU A 73 9.48 6.30 10.95
C GLU A 73 9.47 4.77 10.98
N SER A 74 8.83 4.17 11.99
CA SER A 74 8.69 2.70 12.09
C SER A 74 7.89 2.10 10.94
N LEU A 75 6.86 2.79 10.45
CA LEU A 75 6.06 2.34 9.30
C LEU A 75 6.87 2.40 8.01
N LEU A 76 7.68 3.44 7.81
CA LEU A 76 8.59 3.54 6.65
C LEU A 76 9.64 2.43 6.66
N GLU A 77 10.31 2.24 7.80
CA GLU A 77 11.37 1.25 7.98
C GLU A 77 10.87 -0.17 7.64
N GLN A 78 9.70 -0.54 8.17
CA GLN A 78 9.12 -1.87 7.95
C GLN A 78 8.72 -2.16 6.49
N VAL A 79 8.62 -1.13 5.64
CA VAL A 79 8.29 -1.29 4.22
C VAL A 79 9.49 -1.02 3.30
N GLY A 80 10.68 -0.88 3.89
CA GLY A 80 11.93 -0.65 3.17
C GLY A 80 11.99 0.72 2.51
N LEU A 81 11.32 1.73 3.09
CA LEU A 81 11.48 3.13 2.72
C LEU A 81 12.30 3.85 3.79
N SER A 82 13.15 4.77 3.37
CA SER A 82 13.82 5.70 4.27
C SER A 82 13.19 7.09 4.21
N ARG A 83 13.36 7.89 5.26
CA ARG A 83 13.08 9.34 5.20
C ARG A 83 13.90 10.01 4.09
N TYR A 84 15.08 9.50 3.75
CA TYR A 84 15.92 10.03 2.68
C TYR A 84 15.36 9.76 1.27
N ASP A 85 14.48 8.76 1.11
CA ASP A 85 13.80 8.47 -0.16
C ASP A 85 12.54 9.32 -0.38
N ALA A 86 12.17 10.11 0.64
CA ALA A 86 10.93 10.84 0.72
C ALA A 86 11.15 12.35 0.92
N PHE A 87 10.14 13.12 0.56
CA PHE A 87 9.96 14.48 1.04
C PHE A 87 8.79 14.49 2.03
N VAL A 88 8.96 15.06 3.21
CA VAL A 88 7.96 15.04 4.29
C VAL A 88 7.64 16.49 4.67
N THR A 89 6.36 16.83 4.68
CA THR A 89 5.87 18.16 5.04
C THR A 89 4.49 18.08 5.68
N ASN A 90 3.87 19.23 5.92
CA ASN A 90 2.52 19.36 6.43
C ASN A 90 1.69 20.34 5.59
N ALA A 91 0.36 20.22 5.67
CA ALA A 91 -0.57 21.15 5.07
C ALA A 91 -0.49 22.55 5.68
N VAL A 92 -0.23 22.64 6.99
CA VAL A 92 0.11 23.87 7.70
C VAL A 92 1.51 23.71 8.29
N LEU A 93 2.39 24.69 8.08
CA LEU A 93 3.82 24.58 8.46
C LEU A 93 4.12 25.08 9.89
N CYS A 94 3.11 25.51 10.63
CA CYS A 94 3.22 25.96 12.02
C CYS A 94 2.30 25.13 12.91
N ASN A 95 2.63 24.98 14.20
CA ASN A 95 1.79 24.24 15.15
C ASN A 95 0.54 25.04 15.58
N PRO A 96 -0.68 24.60 15.23
CA PRO A 96 -1.93 25.11 15.78
C PRO A 96 -2.13 24.74 17.25
N LYS A 97 -2.12 25.73 18.15
CA LYS A 97 -2.36 25.53 19.59
C LYS A 97 -3.77 25.96 19.99
N ASP A 98 -4.41 25.23 20.90
CA ASP A 98 -5.63 25.69 21.59
C ASP A 98 -5.29 26.70 22.70
N ALA A 99 -6.31 27.22 23.39
CA ALA A 99 -6.13 28.20 24.47
C ALA A 99 -5.30 27.66 25.66
N ALA A 100 -5.22 26.33 25.81
CA ALA A 100 -4.42 25.66 26.83
C ALA A 100 -3.00 25.28 26.33
N GLY A 101 -2.65 25.65 25.10
CA GLY A 101 -1.34 25.34 24.50
C GLY A 101 -1.22 23.92 23.95
N ASN A 102 -2.29 23.14 23.84
CA ASN A 102 -2.27 21.79 23.27
C ASN A 102 -2.41 21.83 21.75
N ASN A 103 -1.95 20.76 21.09
CA ASN A 103 -2.15 20.58 19.65
C ASN A 103 -3.65 20.58 19.31
N ALA A 104 -4.03 21.43 18.37
CA ALA A 104 -5.38 21.55 17.85
C ALA A 104 -5.41 21.29 16.35
N THR A 105 -6.59 21.07 15.78
CA THR A 105 -6.73 21.00 14.32
C THR A 105 -6.63 22.42 13.72
N PRO A 106 -5.94 22.62 12.58
CA PRO A 106 -5.92 23.90 11.92
C PRO A 106 -7.29 24.22 11.30
N SER A 107 -7.69 25.48 11.36
CA SER A 107 -8.92 25.96 10.75
C SER A 107 -8.81 25.96 9.22
N PRO A 108 -9.95 25.97 8.50
CA PRO A 108 -9.93 26.10 7.03
C PRO A 108 -9.17 27.34 6.55
N ALA A 109 -9.25 28.47 7.27
CA ALA A 109 -8.52 29.69 6.93
C ALA A 109 -7.00 29.50 7.09
N GLU A 110 -6.55 28.82 8.14
CA GLU A 110 -5.13 28.55 8.35
C GLU A 110 -4.55 27.58 7.30
N VAL A 111 -5.34 26.58 6.89
CA VAL A 111 -4.99 25.70 5.76
C VAL A 111 -4.91 26.50 4.46
N SER A 112 -5.89 27.38 4.21
CA SER A 112 -5.92 28.24 3.03
C SER A 112 -4.69 29.16 2.96
N ASN A 113 -4.33 29.82 4.08
CA ASN A 113 -3.16 30.68 4.18
C ASN A 113 -1.84 29.96 3.84
N CYS A 114 -1.75 28.66 4.11
CA CYS A 114 -0.55 27.88 3.85
C CYS A 114 -0.56 27.16 2.48
N SER A 115 -1.70 27.14 1.80
CA SER A 115 -1.89 26.38 0.55
C SER A 115 -0.94 26.78 -0.57
N ALA A 116 -0.61 28.08 -0.69
CA ALA A 116 0.35 28.58 -1.67
C ALA A 116 1.76 28.00 -1.45
N PHE A 117 2.21 27.91 -0.20
CA PHE A 117 3.49 27.27 0.13
C PHE A 117 3.46 25.77 -0.14
N LEU A 118 2.34 25.09 0.14
CA LEU A 118 2.22 23.66 -0.18
C LEU A 118 2.25 23.41 -1.69
N LYS A 119 1.57 24.25 -2.48
CA LYS A 119 1.58 24.20 -3.94
C LYS A 119 3.00 24.31 -4.49
N GLU A 120 3.76 25.29 -4.01
CA GLU A 120 5.13 25.50 -4.47
C GLU A 120 6.08 24.36 -4.06
N GLN A 121 5.90 23.78 -2.86
CA GLN A 121 6.62 22.56 -2.47
C GLN A 121 6.34 21.41 -3.44
N LEU A 122 5.07 21.20 -3.83
CA LEU A 122 4.69 20.15 -4.78
C LEU A 122 5.30 20.38 -6.17
N GLU A 123 5.40 21.62 -6.62
CA GLU A 123 6.01 21.99 -7.89
C GLU A 123 7.54 21.82 -7.87
N LEU A 124 8.19 22.18 -6.77
CA LEU A 124 9.65 22.05 -6.63
C LEU A 124 10.10 20.59 -6.49
N VAL A 125 9.41 19.80 -5.67
CA VAL A 125 9.74 18.40 -5.42
C VAL A 125 9.32 17.53 -6.61
N ASP A 126 8.17 17.83 -7.21
CA ASP A 126 7.57 17.10 -8.33
C ASP A 126 7.56 15.57 -8.12
N ALA A 127 7.23 15.15 -6.90
CA ALA A 127 7.17 13.74 -6.56
C ALA A 127 6.02 13.07 -7.35
N PRO A 128 6.27 11.94 -8.04
CA PRO A 128 5.24 11.24 -8.80
C PRO A 128 4.17 10.58 -7.91
N VAL A 129 4.48 10.38 -6.62
CA VAL A 129 3.55 9.89 -5.60
C VAL A 129 3.45 10.91 -4.48
N VAL A 130 2.22 11.29 -4.13
CA VAL A 130 1.89 12.10 -2.97
C VAL A 130 1.01 11.30 -2.03
N VAL A 131 1.33 11.31 -0.75
CA VAL A 131 0.60 10.62 0.30
C VAL A 131 0.09 11.64 1.31
N THR A 132 -1.21 11.74 1.49
CA THR A 132 -1.81 12.60 2.53
C THR A 132 -2.08 11.78 3.77
N LEU A 133 -1.57 12.23 4.92
CA LEU A 133 -1.73 11.58 6.22
C LEU A 133 -2.86 12.27 7.01
N GLY A 134 -4.07 11.72 6.91
CA GLY A 134 -5.27 12.25 7.55
C GLY A 134 -6.19 13.05 6.62
N ALA A 135 -7.35 13.44 7.15
CA ALA A 135 -8.39 14.11 6.36
C ALA A 135 -8.08 15.59 6.09
N VAL A 136 -7.35 16.26 6.97
CA VAL A 136 -7.01 17.69 6.79
C VAL A 136 -6.03 17.86 5.65
N SER A 137 -4.97 17.07 5.60
CA SER A 137 -3.99 17.11 4.50
C SER A 137 -4.63 16.74 3.15
N LEU A 138 -5.55 15.77 3.14
CA LEU A 138 -6.35 15.45 1.96
C LEU A 138 -7.26 16.61 1.51
N ARG A 139 -7.84 17.38 2.44
CA ARG A 139 -8.58 18.60 2.07
C ARG A 139 -7.65 19.71 1.59
N ALA A 140 -6.44 19.83 2.15
CA ALA A 140 -5.49 20.84 1.70
C ALA A 140 -5.09 20.63 0.23
N THR A 141 -4.97 19.38 -0.23
CA THR A 141 -4.68 19.08 -1.63
C THR A 141 -5.80 19.47 -2.59
N SER A 142 -7.06 19.52 -2.14
CA SER A 142 -8.18 19.97 -2.99
C SER A 142 -8.16 21.49 -3.25
N LEU A 143 -7.48 22.27 -2.41
CA LEU A 143 -7.24 23.71 -2.64
C LEU A 143 -6.20 23.95 -3.75
N ILE A 144 -5.39 22.95 -4.07
CA ILE A 144 -4.32 23.04 -5.06
C ILE A 144 -4.81 22.55 -6.42
N SER A 145 -5.45 21.37 -6.42
CA SER A 145 -6.15 20.84 -7.59
C SER A 145 -7.43 20.17 -7.09
N PRO A 146 -8.62 20.66 -7.49
CA PRO A 146 -9.89 20.18 -6.97
C PRO A 146 -10.07 18.67 -7.10
N HIS A 147 -10.61 18.06 -6.04
CA HIS A 147 -11.06 16.68 -6.01
C HIS A 147 -12.06 16.48 -4.87
N ASN A 148 -12.82 15.39 -4.92
CA ASN A 148 -13.81 15.00 -3.90
C ASN A 148 -13.42 13.72 -3.13
N PHE A 149 -12.14 13.34 -3.16
CA PHE A 149 -11.67 12.12 -2.49
C PHE A 149 -11.94 12.11 -0.98
N SER A 150 -12.38 10.95 -0.50
CA SER A 150 -12.62 10.67 0.92
C SER A 150 -11.54 9.73 1.47
N LEU A 151 -10.98 10.04 2.64
CA LEU A 151 -9.96 9.21 3.29
C LEU A 151 -10.43 7.77 3.49
N LYS A 152 -11.65 7.59 4.01
CA LYS A 152 -12.18 6.26 4.35
C LYS A 152 -12.35 5.37 3.12
N GLU A 153 -12.74 5.95 2.01
CA GLU A 153 -13.04 5.24 0.76
C GLU A 153 -11.81 5.04 -0.12
N CYS A 154 -10.87 5.98 -0.06
CA CYS A 154 -9.70 5.99 -0.93
C CYS A 154 -8.44 5.41 -0.27
N VAL A 155 -8.49 4.99 1.00
CA VAL A 155 -7.35 4.31 1.64
C VAL A 155 -6.95 3.07 0.85
N ARG A 156 -5.64 2.85 0.69
CA ARG A 156 -5.05 1.80 -0.20
C ARG A 156 -5.47 1.91 -1.67
N SER A 157 -5.70 3.13 -2.15
CA SER A 157 -5.87 3.39 -3.58
C SER A 157 -4.97 4.55 -4.02
N ALA A 158 -4.48 4.46 -5.26
CA ALA A 158 -3.76 5.55 -5.93
C ALA A 158 -4.72 6.22 -6.91
N ARG A 159 -4.84 7.54 -6.81
CA ARG A 159 -5.74 8.34 -7.64
C ARG A 159 -4.95 9.34 -8.47
N PRO A 160 -5.23 9.48 -9.78
CA PRO A 160 -4.68 10.58 -10.56
C PRO A 160 -5.09 11.92 -9.96
N TRP A 161 -4.11 12.81 -9.76
CA TRP A 161 -4.33 14.14 -9.20
C TRP A 161 -3.14 15.03 -9.58
N ALA A 162 -3.41 16.21 -10.17
CA ALA A 162 -2.36 17.19 -10.51
C ALA A 162 -1.13 16.61 -11.25
N GLY A 163 -1.35 15.70 -12.22
CA GLY A 163 -0.29 15.04 -12.99
C GLY A 163 0.48 13.93 -12.26
N ARG A 164 0.10 13.60 -11.02
CA ARG A 164 0.75 12.63 -10.14
C ARG A 164 -0.26 11.65 -9.54
N GLN A 165 0.21 10.69 -8.74
CA GLN A 165 -0.65 9.78 -7.97
C GLN A 165 -0.81 10.29 -6.54
N LEU A 166 -2.06 10.43 -6.08
CA LEU A 166 -2.41 10.78 -4.71
C LEU A 166 -2.95 9.54 -3.97
N ILE A 167 -2.36 9.26 -2.80
CA ILE A 167 -2.73 8.13 -1.93
C ILE A 167 -3.17 8.67 -0.57
N PRO A 168 -4.46 8.63 -0.24
CA PRO A 168 -4.92 8.94 1.10
C PRO A 168 -4.55 7.83 2.10
N ALA A 169 -3.94 8.20 3.22
CA ALA A 169 -3.61 7.29 4.32
C ALA A 169 -4.01 7.91 5.66
N TYR A 170 -4.24 7.06 6.67
CA TYR A 170 -4.55 7.55 8.01
C TYR A 170 -3.30 8.12 8.67
N HIS A 171 -3.51 9.12 9.54
CA HIS A 171 -2.41 9.71 10.29
C HIS A 171 -1.79 8.68 11.25
N PRO A 172 -0.45 8.65 11.43
CA PRO A 172 0.22 7.72 12.35
C PRO A 172 0.11 8.10 13.84
N GLY A 173 -0.85 8.97 14.18
CA GLY A 173 -1.05 9.49 15.54
C GLY A 173 -2.04 8.67 16.35
N GLN A 174 -1.97 8.76 17.68
CA GLN A 174 -2.79 7.94 18.60
C GLN A 174 -4.29 8.00 18.29
N ARG A 175 -4.85 9.18 18.00
CA ARG A 175 -6.28 9.36 17.70
C ARG A 175 -6.71 8.56 16.46
N ALA A 176 -5.89 8.55 15.42
CA ALA A 176 -6.17 7.82 14.19
C ALA A 176 -5.97 6.30 14.36
N MET A 177 -5.10 5.86 15.28
CA MET A 177 -4.89 4.45 15.58
C MET A 177 -6.12 3.74 16.15
N VAL A 178 -7.02 4.49 16.80
CA VAL A 178 -8.33 3.98 17.26
C VAL A 178 -9.18 3.50 16.07
N HIS A 179 -9.10 4.21 14.93
CA HIS A 179 -9.87 3.88 13.73
C HIS A 179 -9.10 2.99 12.76
N ARG A 180 -7.77 3.04 12.80
CA ARG A 180 -6.91 2.23 11.93
C ARG A 180 -5.65 1.82 12.68
N SER A 181 -5.66 0.59 13.19
CA SER A 181 -4.57 0.01 13.96
C SER A 181 -3.23 0.08 13.24
N PHE A 182 -2.13 0.02 14.00
CA PHE A 182 -0.77 0.03 13.44
C PHE A 182 -0.57 -1.03 12.35
N ALA A 183 -1.04 -2.26 12.55
CA ALA A 183 -0.97 -3.34 11.55
C ALA A 183 -1.72 -3.02 10.24
N ASN A 184 -2.84 -2.30 10.32
CA ASN A 184 -3.56 -1.85 9.14
C ASN A 184 -2.88 -0.66 8.44
N GLN A 185 -2.26 0.24 9.20
CA GLN A 185 -1.44 1.30 8.64
C GLN A 185 -0.19 0.73 7.98
N LEU A 186 0.45 -0.27 8.57
CA LEU A 186 1.60 -0.96 7.97
C LEU A 186 1.27 -1.49 6.57
N SER A 187 0.10 -2.07 6.38
CA SER A 187 -0.33 -2.54 5.06
C SER A 187 -0.74 -1.42 4.10
N ASP A 188 -1.10 -0.23 4.60
CA ASP A 188 -1.21 0.96 3.74
C ASP A 188 0.18 1.39 3.25
N TYR A 189 1.18 1.36 4.13
CA TYR A 189 2.56 1.71 3.81
C TYR A 189 3.19 0.68 2.87
N GLN A 190 2.83 -0.61 2.96
CA GLN A 190 3.24 -1.63 1.99
C GLN A 190 2.70 -1.29 0.59
N PHE A 191 1.43 -0.87 0.50
CA PHE A 191 0.83 -0.42 -0.76
C PHE A 191 1.52 0.84 -1.31
N ILE A 192 1.85 1.81 -0.45
CA ILE A 192 2.60 3.01 -0.83
C ILE A 192 3.97 2.61 -1.39
N ALA A 193 4.73 1.79 -0.67
CA ALA A 193 6.05 1.33 -1.08
C ALA A 193 6.03 0.56 -2.40
N GLU A 194 5.00 -0.27 -2.63
CA GLU A 194 4.81 -0.95 -3.92
C GLU A 194 4.50 0.05 -5.05
N THR A 195 3.66 1.05 -4.79
CA THR A 195 3.29 2.06 -5.77
C THR A 195 4.50 2.91 -6.18
N VAL A 196 5.30 3.34 -5.21
CA VAL A 196 6.55 4.08 -5.45
C VAL A 196 7.54 3.25 -6.27
N ARG A 197 7.72 1.97 -5.94
CA ARG A 197 8.58 1.04 -6.72
C ARG A 197 8.10 0.87 -8.16
N ARG A 198 6.77 0.81 -8.38
CA ARG A 198 6.19 0.65 -9.71
C ARG A 198 6.38 1.87 -10.60
N ILE A 199 6.23 3.08 -10.03
CA ILE A 199 6.33 4.34 -10.78
C ILE A 199 7.79 4.77 -10.96
N GLY A 200 8.66 4.49 -9.98
CA GLY A 200 10.09 4.76 -10.06
C GLY A 200 10.88 3.80 -10.95
N ALA A 201 10.25 2.76 -11.49
CA ALA A 201 10.85 1.89 -12.50
C ALA A 201 10.72 2.56 -13.89
N PRO A 202 11.79 2.68 -14.69
CA PRO A 202 11.70 3.25 -16.03
C PRO A 202 10.62 2.53 -16.83
N SER A 203 9.77 3.33 -17.50
CA SER A 203 8.77 2.85 -18.46
C SER A 203 9.48 2.20 -19.64
N ARG A 204 9.92 0.96 -19.46
CA ARG A 204 10.00 0.04 -20.58
C ARG A 204 8.56 -0.38 -20.83
N ARG A 205 8.06 -0.21 -22.06
CA ARG A 205 7.15 -1.21 -22.61
C ARG A 205 7.88 -2.52 -22.41
N ARG A 206 7.55 -3.22 -21.32
CA ARG A 206 8.17 -4.47 -20.98
C ARG A 206 7.64 -5.43 -22.05
N PRO A 207 8.49 -6.08 -22.86
CA PRO A 207 8.13 -7.44 -23.22
C PRO A 207 7.77 -8.09 -21.90
N THR A 208 6.60 -8.73 -21.79
CA THR A 208 6.18 -9.45 -20.59
C THR A 208 7.42 -10.13 -20.00
N PRO A 209 7.92 -9.68 -18.83
CA PRO A 209 9.11 -10.28 -18.27
C PRO A 209 8.76 -11.75 -18.10
N LYS A 210 9.58 -12.65 -18.66
CA LYS A 210 9.41 -14.08 -18.40
C LYS A 210 9.26 -14.22 -16.89
N PRO A 211 8.15 -14.80 -16.40
CA PRO A 211 7.91 -14.87 -14.97
C PRO A 211 9.12 -15.53 -14.30
N GLY A 212 9.55 -15.00 -13.15
CA GLY A 212 10.54 -15.70 -12.32
C GLY A 212 10.03 -17.12 -12.03
N ARG A 213 10.92 -18.06 -11.74
CA ARG A 213 10.58 -19.49 -11.61
C ARG A 213 9.37 -19.73 -10.68
N SER A 214 9.24 -18.97 -9.59
CA SER A 214 8.10 -19.02 -8.66
C SER A 214 6.80 -18.52 -9.30
N SER A 215 6.81 -17.34 -9.91
CA SER A 215 5.62 -16.82 -10.60
C SER A 215 5.21 -17.69 -11.79
N ALA A 216 6.15 -18.39 -12.44
CA ALA A 216 5.81 -19.37 -13.46
C ALA A 216 5.04 -20.57 -12.85
N LYS A 217 5.46 -21.07 -11.68
CA LYS A 217 4.72 -22.11 -10.93
C LYS A 217 3.34 -21.62 -10.52
N VAL A 218 3.22 -20.39 -10.02
CA VAL A 218 1.92 -19.78 -9.66
C VAL A 218 0.99 -19.70 -10.86
N GLY A 219 1.50 -19.25 -12.01
CA GLY A 219 0.76 -19.18 -13.26
C GLY A 219 0.29 -20.54 -13.73
N ALA A 220 1.18 -21.54 -13.73
CA ALA A 220 0.83 -22.91 -14.08
C ALA A 220 -0.22 -23.51 -13.14
N ALA A 221 -0.09 -23.30 -11.82
CA ALA A 221 -1.03 -23.80 -10.83
C ALA A 221 -2.40 -23.11 -10.97
N ALA A 222 -2.44 -21.79 -11.14
CA ALA A 222 -3.68 -21.06 -11.38
C ALA A 222 -4.36 -21.48 -12.69
N GLY A 223 -3.58 -21.72 -13.75
CA GLY A 223 -4.06 -22.27 -15.01
C GLY A 223 -4.72 -23.64 -14.83
N LEU A 224 -4.07 -24.56 -14.12
CA LEU A 224 -4.64 -25.88 -13.81
C LEU A 224 -5.93 -25.81 -12.99
N LEU A 225 -6.00 -24.88 -12.01
CA LEU A 225 -7.22 -24.66 -11.24
C LEU A 225 -8.38 -24.21 -12.13
N LEU A 226 -8.11 -23.30 -13.08
CA LEU A 226 -9.12 -22.81 -14.02
C LEU A 226 -9.50 -23.88 -15.05
N GLU A 227 -8.54 -24.67 -15.54
CA GLU A 227 -8.78 -25.79 -16.46
C GLU A 227 -9.73 -26.82 -15.83
N GLU A 228 -9.51 -27.20 -14.56
CA GLU A 228 -10.35 -28.16 -13.85
C GLU A 228 -11.70 -27.58 -13.38
N SER A 229 -11.78 -26.27 -13.17
CA SER A 229 -12.95 -25.63 -12.53
C SER A 229 -13.82 -24.80 -13.48
N GLY A 230 -13.33 -24.48 -14.69
CA GLY A 230 -13.96 -23.56 -15.62
C GLY A 230 -13.77 -22.09 -15.22
N GLU A 231 -14.80 -21.50 -14.63
CA GLU A 231 -14.77 -20.10 -14.17
C GLU A 231 -14.74 -20.03 -12.64
N LEU A 232 -13.82 -19.23 -12.10
CA LEU A 232 -13.66 -19.02 -10.67
C LEU A 232 -13.75 -17.53 -10.35
N SER A 233 -14.33 -17.19 -9.20
CA SER A 233 -14.10 -15.86 -8.63
C SER A 233 -12.63 -15.72 -8.23
N TYR A 234 -12.09 -14.50 -8.29
CA TYR A 234 -10.74 -14.19 -7.87
C TYR A 234 -10.49 -14.58 -6.40
N PHE A 235 -11.51 -14.42 -5.55
CA PHE A 235 -11.51 -14.94 -4.19
C PHE A 235 -11.30 -16.46 -4.17
N ALA A 236 -12.09 -17.23 -4.93
CA ALA A 236 -11.99 -18.68 -4.96
C ALA A 236 -10.63 -19.15 -5.50
N LEU A 237 -10.11 -18.50 -6.56
CA LEU A 237 -8.80 -18.80 -7.12
C LEU A 237 -7.68 -18.67 -6.08
N HIS A 238 -7.69 -17.60 -5.27
CA HIS A 238 -6.74 -17.45 -4.16
C HIS A 238 -6.87 -18.53 -3.09
N LYS A 239 -8.10 -18.96 -2.76
CA LYS A 239 -8.31 -20.00 -1.74
C LYS A 239 -7.85 -21.36 -2.21
N LEU A 240 -8.17 -21.72 -3.45
CA LEU A 240 -7.76 -22.99 -4.04
C LEU A 240 -6.23 -23.05 -4.17
N LEU A 241 -5.59 -21.96 -4.62
CA LEU A 241 -4.14 -21.90 -4.70
C LEU A 241 -3.49 -22.04 -3.32
N PHE A 242 -4.05 -21.43 -2.27
CA PHE A 242 -3.56 -21.58 -0.90
C PHE A 242 -3.71 -23.02 -0.38
N LEU A 243 -4.84 -23.68 -0.64
CA LEU A 243 -5.03 -25.09 -0.27
C LEU A 243 -4.05 -26.01 -0.99
N ALA A 244 -3.77 -25.73 -2.27
CA ALA A 244 -2.77 -26.46 -3.04
C ALA A 244 -1.35 -26.26 -2.48
N GLU A 245 -0.98 -25.01 -2.15
CA GLU A 245 0.30 -24.70 -1.51
C GLU A 245 0.48 -25.48 -0.21
N VAL A 246 -0.49 -25.43 0.71
CA VAL A 246 -0.39 -26.10 2.01
C VAL A 246 -0.24 -27.61 1.83
N ARG A 247 -1.06 -28.24 0.99
CA ARG A 247 -1.02 -29.69 0.78
C ARG A 247 0.26 -30.13 0.06
N HIS A 248 0.77 -29.34 -0.88
CA HIS A 248 2.01 -29.63 -1.58
C HIS A 248 3.23 -29.48 -0.65
N LEU A 249 3.25 -28.41 0.15
CA LEU A 249 4.28 -28.16 1.15
C LEU A 249 4.33 -29.28 2.20
N GLU A 250 3.17 -29.73 2.69
CA GLU A 250 3.08 -30.85 3.64
C GLU A 250 3.59 -32.17 3.05
N ALA A 251 3.40 -32.39 1.74
CA ALA A 251 3.78 -33.64 1.08
C ALA A 251 5.24 -33.68 0.61
N THR A 252 5.84 -32.53 0.32
CA THR A 252 7.14 -32.47 -0.39
C THR A 252 8.16 -31.54 0.24
N SER A 253 7.75 -30.71 1.22
CA SER A 253 8.54 -29.58 1.73
C SER A 253 8.91 -28.53 0.66
N GLU A 254 8.31 -28.59 -0.55
CA GLU A 254 8.52 -27.62 -1.61
C GLU A 254 7.39 -26.58 -1.68
N ARG A 255 7.74 -25.37 -2.12
CA ARG A 255 6.81 -24.24 -2.29
C ARG A 255 6.40 -24.07 -3.76
N LEU A 256 5.12 -23.78 -3.97
CA LEU A 256 4.58 -23.27 -5.24
C LEU A 256 4.66 -21.74 -5.32
N THR A 257 4.71 -21.06 -4.17
CA THR A 257 4.67 -19.59 -4.05
C THR A 257 5.76 -19.03 -3.14
N GLU A 258 6.12 -17.76 -3.33
CA GLU A 258 7.03 -17.02 -2.44
C GLU A 258 6.43 -16.74 -1.06
N GLY A 259 5.10 -16.57 -0.96
CA GLY A 259 4.47 -16.26 0.32
C GLY A 259 3.01 -15.84 0.28
N TYR A 260 2.39 -15.92 1.46
CA TYR A 260 1.01 -15.54 1.71
C TYR A 260 0.90 -14.59 2.89
N PHE A 261 -0.01 -13.62 2.80
CA PHE A 261 -0.40 -12.76 3.91
C PHE A 261 -1.91 -12.84 4.18
N VAL A 262 -2.35 -12.62 5.42
CA VAL A 262 -3.79 -12.61 5.76
C VAL A 262 -4.40 -11.25 5.48
N ARG A 263 -5.39 -11.15 4.59
CA ARG A 263 -6.21 -9.95 4.43
C ARG A 263 -7.46 -10.00 5.31
N GLN A 264 -7.88 -8.83 5.80
CA GLN A 264 -9.02 -8.69 6.71
C GLN A 264 -10.33 -9.28 6.19
N LYS A 265 -10.65 -9.07 4.91
CA LYS A 265 -11.88 -9.59 4.31
C LYS A 265 -11.66 -10.93 3.61
N ASP A 266 -10.49 -11.07 3.00
CA ASP A 266 -10.24 -12.14 2.03
C ASP A 266 -9.51 -13.34 2.63
N GLY A 267 -8.88 -13.26 3.81
CA GLY A 267 -8.04 -14.33 4.36
C GLY A 267 -6.69 -14.45 3.63
N PRO A 268 -6.09 -15.65 3.51
CA PRO A 268 -4.81 -15.84 2.81
C PRO A 268 -4.81 -15.28 1.39
N TYR A 269 -3.81 -14.45 1.07
CA TYR A 269 -3.65 -13.79 -0.23
C TYR A 269 -2.24 -14.04 -0.76
N CYS A 270 -2.16 -14.54 -1.99
CA CYS A 270 -0.90 -14.78 -2.71
C CYS A 270 -0.47 -13.48 -3.41
N VAL A 271 0.70 -12.96 -3.07
CA VAL A 271 1.19 -11.69 -3.62
C VAL A 271 1.49 -11.75 -5.11
N GLU A 272 1.85 -12.93 -5.61
CA GLU A 272 2.21 -13.16 -7.01
C GLU A 272 0.98 -13.19 -7.93
N LEU A 273 -0.16 -13.66 -7.41
CA LEU A 273 -1.44 -13.76 -8.13
C LEU A 273 -2.21 -12.43 -8.12
N HIS A 274 -1.56 -11.31 -8.46
CA HIS A 274 -2.21 -10.01 -8.51
C HIS A 274 -3.13 -9.89 -9.74
N ALA A 275 -4.34 -9.35 -9.58
CA ALA A 275 -5.35 -9.22 -10.64
C ALA A 275 -4.80 -8.64 -11.97
N ASN A 276 -4.09 -7.51 -11.90
CA ASN A 276 -3.49 -6.87 -13.09
C ASN A 276 -2.38 -7.70 -13.78
N ARG A 277 -1.86 -8.76 -13.14
CA ARG A 277 -0.85 -9.65 -13.71
C ARG A 277 -1.47 -10.94 -14.27
N LEU A 278 -2.73 -11.24 -13.96
CA LEU A 278 -3.38 -12.50 -14.37
C LEU A 278 -3.24 -12.80 -15.87
N PRO A 279 -3.46 -11.85 -16.81
CA PRO A 279 -3.32 -12.14 -18.24
C PRO A 279 -1.89 -12.46 -18.68
N ALA A 280 -0.88 -11.95 -17.97
CA ALA A 280 0.53 -12.23 -18.27
C ALA A 280 1.07 -13.45 -17.49
N LEU A 281 0.37 -13.84 -16.42
CA LEU A 281 0.77 -14.91 -15.50
C LEU A 281 0.16 -16.24 -15.89
N VAL A 282 -1.10 -16.22 -16.33
CA VAL A 282 -1.87 -17.40 -16.74
C VAL A 282 -2.20 -17.26 -18.21
N ASP A 283 -1.63 -18.15 -19.01
CA ASP A 283 -1.84 -18.16 -20.45
C ASP A 283 -3.32 -18.40 -20.78
N GLY A 284 -3.87 -17.62 -21.71
CA GLY A 284 -5.28 -17.66 -22.09
C GLY A 284 -6.28 -17.15 -21.06
N CYS A 285 -5.82 -16.48 -20.00
CA CYS A 285 -6.66 -15.97 -18.92
C CYS A 285 -7.54 -14.80 -19.37
N ARG A 286 -8.83 -14.90 -19.06
CA ARG A 286 -9.83 -13.85 -19.24
C ARG A 286 -10.36 -13.43 -17.89
N THR A 287 -10.63 -12.13 -17.75
CA THR A 287 -11.24 -11.58 -16.53
C THR A 287 -12.47 -10.77 -16.88
N ARG A 288 -13.51 -10.86 -16.04
CA ARG A 288 -14.73 -10.06 -16.16
C ARG A 288 -15.24 -9.70 -14.78
N VAL A 289 -15.94 -8.58 -14.65
CA VAL A 289 -16.54 -8.16 -13.38
C VAL A 289 -18.03 -8.52 -13.40
N VAL A 290 -18.49 -9.22 -12.38
CA VAL A 290 -19.90 -9.59 -12.17
C VAL A 290 -20.33 -9.09 -10.80
N GLY A 291 -21.17 -8.06 -10.76
CA GLY A 291 -21.46 -7.33 -9.53
C GLY A 291 -20.17 -6.79 -8.91
N ASN A 292 -19.86 -7.21 -7.67
CA ASN A 292 -18.63 -6.82 -6.96
C ASN A 292 -17.54 -7.90 -7.01
N GLN A 293 -17.65 -8.90 -7.89
CA GLN A 293 -16.71 -10.01 -7.99
C GLN A 293 -15.93 -9.94 -9.30
N LEU A 294 -14.61 -10.09 -9.21
CA LEU A 294 -13.77 -10.36 -10.37
C LEU A 294 -13.84 -11.86 -10.66
N MET A 295 -14.33 -12.23 -11.84
CA MET A 295 -14.38 -13.60 -12.34
C MET A 295 -13.21 -13.84 -13.28
N VAL A 296 -12.67 -15.05 -13.26
CA VAL A 296 -11.48 -15.47 -13.98
C VAL A 296 -11.78 -16.80 -14.67
N SER A 297 -11.46 -16.91 -15.96
CA SER A 297 -11.67 -18.10 -16.79
C SER A 297 -10.57 -18.25 -17.85
N LEU A 298 -10.55 -19.39 -18.56
CA LEU A 298 -9.69 -19.61 -19.72
C LEU A 298 -10.47 -19.45 -21.04
N GLY A 299 -9.79 -18.99 -22.10
CA GLY A 299 -10.34 -18.95 -23.45
C GLY A 299 -10.53 -20.34 -24.07
N GLN A 300 -11.61 -20.53 -24.84
CA GLN A 300 -11.96 -21.82 -25.49
C GLN A 300 -10.95 -22.30 -26.55
N GLN A 301 -10.12 -21.42 -27.12
CA GLN A 301 -9.14 -21.78 -28.17
C GLN A 301 -7.79 -22.28 -27.64
N GLU A 302 -7.53 -22.23 -26.34
CA GLU A 302 -6.20 -22.51 -25.76
C GLU A 302 -6.16 -23.79 -24.92
N LEU A 303 -7.27 -24.54 -24.81
CA LEU A 303 -7.28 -25.87 -24.18
C LEU A 303 -6.50 -26.93 -24.99
N LEU A 304 -6.13 -26.65 -26.24
CA LEU A 304 -5.55 -27.63 -27.17
C LEU A 304 -4.21 -27.21 -27.79
N ALA A 305 -3.60 -26.09 -27.39
CA ALA A 305 -2.40 -25.59 -28.04
C ALA A 305 -1.18 -25.46 -27.12
N ASN A 306 -0.13 -26.18 -27.52
CA ASN A 306 1.30 -25.99 -27.28
C ASN A 306 1.92 -26.51 -25.98
N GLY A 307 2.98 -27.31 -26.18
CA GLY A 307 3.82 -27.91 -25.15
C GLY A 307 4.28 -26.88 -24.12
N ARG A 308 3.59 -26.88 -22.99
CA ARG A 308 4.01 -26.15 -21.80
C ARG A 308 5.29 -26.83 -21.32
N ALA A 309 6.40 -26.10 -21.27
CA ALA A 309 7.56 -26.52 -20.50
C ALA A 309 7.07 -26.97 -19.11
N GLN A 310 7.55 -28.10 -18.59
CA GLN A 310 7.06 -28.65 -17.33
C GLN A 310 7.52 -27.76 -16.16
N VAL A 311 6.71 -26.74 -15.85
CA VAL A 311 7.01 -25.72 -14.82
C VAL A 311 6.73 -26.27 -13.41
N LEU A 312 5.70 -27.10 -13.28
CA LEU A 312 5.32 -27.78 -12.05
C LEU A 312 5.87 -29.22 -12.04
N SER A 313 6.25 -29.73 -10.87
CA SER A 313 6.53 -31.15 -10.71
C SER A 313 5.25 -31.96 -10.87
N GLN A 314 5.33 -33.23 -11.28
CA GLN A 314 4.16 -34.11 -11.39
C GLN A 314 3.36 -34.20 -10.07
N SER A 315 4.06 -34.14 -8.93
CA SER A 315 3.45 -34.09 -7.59
C SER A 315 2.66 -32.80 -7.35
N ALA A 316 3.21 -31.65 -7.75
CA ALA A 316 2.52 -30.37 -7.68
C ALA A 316 1.27 -30.34 -8.57
N GLU A 317 1.36 -30.79 -9.82
CA GLU A 317 0.22 -30.85 -10.74
C GLU A 317 -0.92 -31.73 -10.19
N ARG A 318 -0.58 -32.93 -9.69
CA ARG A 318 -1.55 -33.84 -9.07
C ARG A 318 -2.25 -33.17 -7.89
N THR A 319 -1.48 -32.50 -7.02
CA THR A 319 -2.02 -31.81 -5.84
C THR A 319 -2.98 -30.70 -6.24
N VAL A 320 -2.61 -29.87 -7.23
CA VAL A 320 -3.46 -28.76 -7.70
C VAL A 320 -4.78 -29.28 -8.29
N ARG A 321 -4.74 -30.33 -9.12
CA ARG A 321 -5.96 -30.94 -9.70
C ARG A 321 -6.85 -31.58 -8.63
N GLU A 322 -6.27 -32.28 -7.65
CA GLU A 322 -7.02 -32.81 -6.50
C GLU A 322 -7.76 -31.71 -5.72
N ILE A 323 -7.08 -30.59 -5.47
CA ILE A 323 -7.67 -29.45 -4.77
C ILE A 323 -8.81 -28.83 -5.57
N ALA A 324 -8.64 -28.64 -6.88
CA ALA A 324 -9.71 -28.12 -7.74
C ALA A 324 -10.95 -29.02 -7.66
N ARG A 325 -10.80 -30.32 -7.92
CA ARG A 325 -11.91 -31.30 -7.91
C ARG A 325 -12.65 -31.34 -6.58
N LYS A 326 -11.91 -31.21 -5.47
CA LYS A 326 -12.47 -31.31 -4.12
C LYS A 326 -13.16 -30.02 -3.66
N TYR A 327 -12.61 -28.85 -3.99
CA TYR A 327 -13.00 -27.60 -3.33
C TYR A 327 -13.62 -26.54 -4.26
N ALA A 328 -13.44 -26.62 -5.58
CA ALA A 328 -13.84 -25.54 -6.50
C ALA A 328 -15.36 -25.29 -6.55
N ARG A 329 -16.17 -26.33 -6.30
CA ARG A 329 -17.64 -26.23 -6.29
C ARG A 329 -18.22 -25.76 -4.94
N LEU A 330 -17.37 -25.49 -3.95
CA LEU A 330 -17.83 -24.99 -2.66
C LEU A 330 -18.28 -23.54 -2.75
N THR A 331 -19.26 -23.18 -1.95
CA THR A 331 -19.62 -21.76 -1.75
C THR A 331 -18.45 -20.99 -1.14
N ALA A 332 -18.39 -19.68 -1.38
CA ALA A 332 -17.31 -18.83 -0.86
C ALA A 332 -17.13 -18.98 0.66
N SER A 333 -18.23 -19.12 1.42
CA SER A 333 -18.19 -19.36 2.87
C SER A 333 -17.56 -20.70 3.23
N LYS A 334 -17.99 -21.80 2.59
CA LYS A 334 -17.43 -23.14 2.83
C LYS A 334 -15.95 -23.21 2.42
N LEU A 335 -15.59 -22.59 1.30
CA LEU A 335 -14.21 -22.50 0.84
C LEU A 335 -13.33 -21.68 1.79
N LYS A 336 -13.86 -20.56 2.31
CA LYS A 336 -13.21 -19.78 3.37
C LYS A 336 -12.96 -20.66 4.59
N THR A 337 -13.98 -21.35 5.09
CA THR A 337 -13.84 -22.27 6.23
C THR A 337 -12.76 -23.31 6.00
N ALA A 338 -12.72 -23.95 4.82
CA ALA A 338 -11.69 -24.93 4.49
C ALA A 338 -10.27 -24.34 4.61
N THR A 339 -10.05 -23.12 4.13
CA THR A 339 -8.74 -22.45 4.26
C THR A 339 -8.36 -22.14 5.71
N TYR A 340 -9.31 -21.73 6.55
CA TYR A 340 -9.07 -21.39 7.96
C TYR A 340 -8.83 -22.63 8.85
N LEU A 341 -9.22 -23.83 8.38
CA LEU A 341 -8.97 -25.08 9.08
C LEU A 341 -7.59 -25.69 8.78
N THR A 342 -6.81 -25.11 7.88
CA THR A 342 -5.43 -25.53 7.62
C THR A 342 -4.52 -25.27 8.82
N ALA A 343 -3.45 -26.06 8.99
CA ALA A 343 -2.52 -25.90 10.10
C ALA A 343 -1.89 -24.49 10.20
N PRO A 344 -1.41 -23.87 9.10
CA PRO A 344 -0.84 -22.52 9.15
C PRO A 344 -1.85 -21.46 9.60
N MET A 345 -3.10 -21.54 9.12
CA MET A 345 -4.15 -20.61 9.55
C MET A 345 -4.54 -20.82 11.00
N ARG A 346 -4.69 -22.07 11.46
CA ARG A 346 -4.95 -22.36 12.87
C ARG A 346 -3.84 -21.83 13.78
N ALA A 347 -2.57 -21.98 13.38
CA ALA A 347 -1.44 -21.45 14.12
C ALA A 347 -1.52 -19.91 14.22
N LEU A 348 -1.83 -19.23 13.11
CA LEU A 348 -2.01 -17.79 13.09
C LEU A 348 -3.16 -17.34 14.00
N LEU A 349 -4.32 -18.00 13.95
CA LEU A 349 -5.47 -17.68 14.82
C LEU A 349 -5.16 -17.91 16.31
N ARG A 350 -4.41 -18.96 16.65
CA ARG A 350 -3.95 -19.19 18.04
C ARG A 350 -3.01 -18.06 18.49
N LYS A 351 -2.11 -17.62 17.61
CA LYS A 351 -1.19 -16.50 17.86
C LYS A 351 -1.96 -15.18 18.04
N GLU A 352 -2.97 -14.91 17.20
CA GLU A 352 -3.89 -13.77 17.37
C GLU A 352 -4.54 -13.77 18.75
N LYS A 353 -5.10 -14.93 19.16
CA LYS A 353 -5.75 -15.10 20.46
C LYS A 353 -4.79 -14.89 21.62
N SER A 354 -3.58 -15.46 21.55
CA SER A 354 -2.55 -15.33 22.58
C SER A 354 -2.06 -13.90 22.74
N LEU A 355 -1.82 -13.21 21.63
CA LEU A 355 -1.30 -11.84 21.62
C LEU A 355 -2.39 -10.78 21.82
N ARG A 356 -3.68 -11.16 21.85
CA ARG A 356 -4.84 -10.26 21.86
C ARG A 356 -4.75 -9.16 20.79
N THR A 357 -4.16 -9.50 19.64
CA THR A 357 -3.97 -8.60 18.51
C THR A 357 -4.41 -9.27 17.24
N ASN A 358 -4.82 -8.46 16.27
CA ASN A 358 -5.17 -8.94 14.95
C ASN A 358 -3.91 -9.06 14.08
N LEU A 359 -3.68 -10.21 13.47
CA LEU A 359 -2.51 -10.52 12.65
C LEU A 359 -2.78 -10.32 11.15
N PHE A 360 -3.72 -9.45 10.77
CA PHE A 360 -3.87 -9.02 9.39
C PHE A 360 -2.54 -8.52 8.83
N ASN A 361 -2.22 -8.99 7.63
CA ASN A 361 -1.00 -8.77 6.86
C ASN A 361 0.26 -9.39 7.50
N SER A 362 0.07 -10.30 8.46
CA SER A 362 1.13 -11.22 8.86
C SER A 362 1.29 -12.32 7.81
N ALA A 363 2.52 -12.77 7.64
CA ALA A 363 2.80 -13.94 6.82
C ALA A 363 2.11 -15.18 7.41
N VAL A 364 1.41 -15.95 6.56
CA VAL A 364 0.74 -17.21 6.95
C VAL A 364 1.69 -18.39 6.83
N LEU A 365 2.56 -18.31 5.83
CA LEU A 365 3.62 -19.25 5.54
C LEU A 365 4.90 -18.40 5.52
N PRO A 366 5.70 -18.39 6.60
CA PRO A 366 6.96 -17.65 6.60
C PRO A 366 7.81 -18.12 5.40
N PRO A 367 8.67 -17.24 4.84
CA PRO A 367 9.62 -17.66 3.83
C PRO A 367 10.49 -18.80 4.39
N PRO A 368 10.94 -19.73 3.53
CA PRO A 368 11.78 -20.85 3.92
C PRO A 368 13.07 -20.42 4.63
#